data_AF-A0A520JJ43-F1
#
_entry.id   AF-A0A520JJ43-F1
#
_cell.length_a   1.000
_cell.length_b   1.000
_cell.length_c   1.000
_cell.angle_alpha   90.00
_cell.angle_beta   90.00
_cell.angle_gamma   90.00
#
_symmetry.space_group_name_H-M   'P 1'
#
loop_
_entity.id
_entity.type
_entity.pdbx_description
1 polymer ?
#
loop_
_entity_poly.entity_id
_entity_poly.type
_entity_poly.pdbx_seq_one_letter_code
_entity_poly.pdbx_strand_id
1 'polypeptide(L)'
;MDLDAISHHFFGTSDIDTLSPAALEAGRERVSIAFGTERDAGRKFALWAVLRATGDAPDPMRAFKDPREQRAAQMYASAIGAADADD
;
A
#
# COMPACT_ATOMS: atom_id res chain seq x y z
N MET A 1 13.84 1.53 -2.19
CA MET A 1 12.70 0.95 -2.91
C MET A 1 11.76 2.08 -3.23
N ASP A 2 11.53 2.30 -4.52
CA ASP A 2 10.69 3.39 -4.99
C ASP A 2 9.25 2.92 -5.06
N LEU A 3 8.39 3.55 -4.26
CA LEU A 3 6.95 3.31 -4.26
C LEU A 3 6.37 3.56 -5.66
N ASP A 4 6.85 4.62 -6.31
CA ASP A 4 6.48 4.99 -7.69
C ASP A 4 6.76 3.86 -8.70
N ALA A 5 7.94 3.24 -8.62
CA ALA A 5 8.30 2.12 -9.49
C ALA A 5 7.41 0.89 -9.24
N ILE A 6 7.00 0.64 -8.00
CA ILE A 6 6.08 -0.44 -7.64
C ILE A 6 4.67 -0.13 -8.16
N SER A 7 4.16 1.08 -7.94
CA SER A 7 2.86 1.51 -8.46
C SER A 7 2.80 1.39 -9.98
N HIS A 8 3.80 1.89 -10.69
CA HIS A 8 3.89 1.76 -12.14
C HIS A 8 4.00 0.30 -12.60
N HIS A 9 4.67 -0.56 -11.84
CA HIS A 9 4.80 -1.98 -12.20
C HIS A 9 3.50 -2.77 -12.01
N PHE A 10 2.75 -2.51 -10.93
CA PHE A 10 1.53 -3.26 -10.61
C PHE A 10 0.27 -2.68 -11.25
N PHE A 11 0.20 -1.36 -11.40
CA PHE A 11 -0.98 -0.65 -11.91
C PHE A 11 -0.76 -0.02 -13.29
N GLY A 12 0.47 0.02 -13.80
CA GLY A 12 0.80 0.67 -15.07
C GLY A 12 0.80 2.20 -15.01
N THR A 13 0.55 2.78 -13.83
CA THR A 13 0.55 4.22 -13.56
C THR A 13 0.95 4.47 -12.10
N SER A 14 1.52 5.64 -11.83
CA SER A 14 1.73 6.14 -10.47
C SER A 14 0.48 6.80 -9.90
N ASP A 15 -0.43 7.25 -10.77
CA ASP A 15 -1.70 7.89 -10.42
C ASP A 15 -2.82 6.86 -10.31
N ILE A 16 -2.89 6.23 -9.14
CA ILE A 16 -3.89 5.19 -8.83
C ILE A 16 -5.32 5.76 -8.88
N ASP A 17 -5.48 7.06 -8.61
CA ASP A 17 -6.76 7.77 -8.63
C ASP A 17 -7.34 7.89 -10.05
N THR A 18 -6.48 7.87 -11.07
CA THR A 18 -6.89 7.94 -12.49
C THR A 18 -7.29 6.60 -13.08
N LEU A 19 -7.15 5.50 -12.32
CA LEU A 19 -7.43 4.16 -12.80
C LEU A 19 -8.93 3.89 -12.88
N SER A 20 -9.33 3.22 -13.96
CA SER A 20 -10.66 2.60 -14.03
C SER A 20 -10.85 1.63 -12.86
N PRO A 21 -12.06 1.55 -12.28
CA PRO A 21 -12.33 0.69 -11.12
C PRO A 21 -11.97 -0.80 -11.37
N ALA A 22 -12.14 -1.29 -12.59
CA ALA A 22 -11.72 -2.64 -12.97
C ALA A 22 -10.19 -2.84 -12.97
N ALA A 23 -9.43 -1.82 -13.37
CA ALA A 23 -7.97 -1.85 -13.33
C ALA A 23 -7.44 -1.72 -11.90
N LEU A 24 -8.11 -0.90 -11.09
CA LEU A 24 -7.84 -0.76 -9.66
C LEU A 24 -8.04 -2.09 -8.93
N GLU A 25 -9.15 -2.79 -9.17
CA GLU A 25 -9.46 -4.08 -8.56
C GLU A 25 -8.46 -5.17 -8.98
N ALA A 26 -8.13 -5.25 -10.27
CA ALA A 26 -7.12 -6.19 -10.78
C ALA A 26 -5.71 -5.92 -10.23
N GLY A 27 -5.32 -4.64 -10.10
CA GLY A 27 -4.05 -4.24 -9.50
C GLY A 27 -4.02 -4.56 -8.00
N ARG A 28 -5.11 -4.27 -7.28
CA ARG A 28 -5.27 -4.57 -5.85
C ARG A 28 -5.14 -6.07 -5.57
N GLU A 29 -5.77 -6.93 -6.36
CA GLU A 29 -5.66 -8.37 -6.20
C GLU A 29 -4.21 -8.85 -6.38
N ARG A 30 -3.53 -8.36 -7.42
CA ARG A 30 -2.10 -8.67 -7.66
C ARG A 30 -1.20 -8.21 -6.51
N VAL A 31 -1.41 -7.00 -6.00
CA VAL A 31 -0.65 -6.46 -4.87
C VAL A 31 -0.93 -7.26 -3.59
N SER A 32 -2.16 -7.67 -3.35
CA SER A 32 -2.53 -8.49 -2.19
C SER A 32 -1.83 -9.86 -2.23
N ILE A 33 -1.80 -10.50 -3.40
CA ILE A 33 -1.06 -11.77 -3.63
C ILE A 33 0.44 -11.56 -3.42
N ALA A 34 1.01 -10.49 -3.99
CA ALA A 34 2.42 -10.15 -3.81
C ALA A 34 2.73 -9.89 -2.33
N PHE A 35 1.88 -9.15 -1.62
CA PHE A 35 2.03 -8.84 -0.21
C PHE A 35 2.03 -10.09 0.69
N GLY A 36 1.20 -11.09 0.34
CA GLY A 36 1.15 -12.37 1.06
C GLY A 36 2.39 -13.24 0.87
N THR A 37 3.09 -13.10 -0.26
CA THR A 37 4.30 -13.88 -0.60
C THR A 37 5.60 -13.14 -0.31
N GLU A 38 5.53 -11.82 -0.11
CA GLU A 38 6.68 -10.95 0.14
C GLU A 38 7.31 -11.22 1.51
N ARG A 39 8.64 -11.33 1.52
CA ARG A 39 9.43 -11.59 2.74
C ARG A 39 10.33 -10.41 3.10
N ASP A 40 10.58 -9.51 2.15
CA ASP A 40 11.35 -8.31 2.39
C ASP A 40 10.50 -7.23 3.05
N ALA A 41 10.94 -6.77 4.22
CA ALA A 41 10.25 -5.75 5.03
C ALA A 41 9.99 -4.45 4.24
N GLY A 42 10.99 -3.98 3.50
CA GLY A 42 10.90 -2.75 2.71
C GLY A 42 9.90 -2.88 1.57
N ARG A 43 9.91 -4.03 0.88
CA ARG A 43 8.97 -4.30 -0.21
C ARG A 43 7.55 -4.50 0.29
N LYS A 44 7.40 -5.18 1.42
CA LYS A 44 6.11 -5.44 2.05
C LYS A 44 5.45 -4.13 2.51
N PHE A 45 6.24 -3.19 3.03
CA PHE A 45 5.78 -1.83 3.33
C PHE A 45 5.27 -1.09 2.09
N ALA A 46 6.04 -1.12 1.00
CA ALA A 46 5.63 -0.45 -0.24
C ALA A 46 4.33 -1.04 -0.81
N LEU A 47 4.20 -2.37 -0.85
CA LEU A 47 2.96 -3.04 -1.28
C LEU A 47 1.76 -2.67 -0.39
N TRP A 48 1.97 -2.62 0.93
CA TRP A 48 0.93 -2.20 1.88
C TRP A 48 0.52 -0.74 1.69
N ALA A 49 1.47 0.17 1.45
CA ALA A 49 1.19 1.58 1.20
C ALA A 49 0.32 1.76 -0.05
N VAL A 50 0.56 0.95 -1.10
CA VAL A 50 -0.30 0.93 -2.29
C VAL A 50 -1.70 0.41 -1.96
N LEU A 51 -1.84 -0.70 -1.23
CA LEU A 51 -3.16 -1.18 -0.79
C LEU A 51 -3.91 -0.13 0.03
N ARG A 52 -3.19 0.67 0.84
CA ARG A 52 -3.76 1.76 1.63
C ARG A 52 -4.30 2.87 0.74
N ALA A 53 -3.56 3.26 -0.30
CA ALA A 53 -4.02 4.23 -1.29
C ALA A 53 -5.28 3.75 -2.03
N THR A 54 -5.43 2.43 -2.24
CA THR A 54 -6.64 1.84 -2.84
C THR A 54 -7.82 1.65 -1.88
N GLY A 55 -7.65 1.95 -0.58
CA GLY A 55 -8.70 1.84 0.43
C GLY A 55 -8.89 0.45 1.07
N ASP A 56 -8.02 -0.53 0.78
CA ASP A 56 -8.15 -1.91 1.28
C ASP A 56 -6.94 -2.40 2.10
N ALA A 57 -6.14 -1.48 2.62
CA ALA A 57 -5.00 -1.89 3.42
C ALA A 57 -5.43 -2.72 4.65
N PRO A 58 -4.87 -3.93 4.82
CA PRO A 58 -5.04 -4.67 6.05
C PRO A 58 -4.36 -3.93 7.22
N ASP A 59 -4.83 -4.19 8.44
CA ASP A 59 -4.27 -3.52 9.63
C ASP A 59 -2.75 -3.77 9.74
N PRO A 60 -1.92 -2.71 9.89
CA PRO A 60 -0.47 -2.84 9.89
C PRO A 60 0.04 -3.72 11.03
N MET A 61 -0.65 -3.80 12.17
CA MET A 61 -0.26 -4.70 13.28
C MET A 61 -0.50 -6.18 12.93
N ARG A 62 -1.39 -6.47 11.98
CA ARG A 62 -1.66 -7.83 11.48
C ARG A 62 -0.82 -8.15 10.24
N ALA A 63 -0.47 -7.13 9.46
CA ALA A 63 0.29 -7.24 8.22
C ALA A 63 1.80 -7.45 8.46
N PHE A 64 2.35 -6.78 9.47
CA PHE A 64 3.78 -6.82 9.80
C PHE A 64 4.02 -7.56 11.12
N LYS A 65 5.10 -8.35 11.17
CA LYS A 65 5.53 -9.03 12.40
C LYS A 65 6.47 -8.17 13.23
N ASP A 66 7.26 -7.30 12.60
CA ASP A 66 8.22 -6.47 13.32
C ASP A 66 7.54 -5.20 13.88
N PRO A 67 7.71 -4.88 15.17
CA PRO A 67 7.11 -3.70 15.77
C PRO A 67 7.62 -2.38 15.16
N ARG A 68 8.82 -2.35 14.57
CA ARG A 68 9.33 -1.16 13.87
C ARG A 68 8.56 -0.91 12.58
N GLU A 69 8.27 -1.96 11.81
CA GLU A 69 7.48 -1.87 10.58
C GLU A 69 6.04 -1.48 10.90
N GLN A 70 5.45 -2.06 11.95
CA GLN A 70 4.11 -1.69 12.43
C GLN A 70 4.02 -0.20 12.76
N ARG A 71 5.00 0.35 13.49
CA ARG A 71 5.06 1.78 13.80
C ARG A 71 5.25 2.64 12.56
N ALA A 72 6.12 2.24 11.63
CA ALA A 72 6.33 2.98 10.39
C ALA A 72 5.05 3.03 9.55
N ALA A 73 4.35 1.90 9.40
CA ALA A 73 3.08 1.80 8.68
C ALA A 73 1.97 2.58 9.37
N GLN A 74 1.90 2.51 10.70
CA GLN A 74 0.95 3.31 11.49
C GLN A 74 1.22 4.81 11.33
N MET A 75 2.48 5.25 11.44
CA MET A 75 2.86 6.65 11.24
C MET A 75 2.49 7.14 9.82
N TYR A 76 2.69 6.31 8.80
CA TYR A 76 2.29 6.62 7.43
C TYR A 76 0.75 6.73 7.29
N ALA A 77 -0.01 5.75 7.81
CA ALA A 77 -1.47 5.79 7.78
C ALA A 77 -2.03 6.99 8.55
N SER A 78 -1.43 7.36 9.68
CA SER A 78 -1.79 8.54 10.44
C SER A 78 -1.46 9.83 9.70
N ALA A 79 -0.32 9.92 9.01
CA ALA A 79 0.05 11.10 8.23
C ALA A 79 -0.91 11.34 7.05
N ILE A 80 -1.36 10.27 6.38
CA ILE A 80 -2.34 10.39 5.28
C ILE A 80 -3.77 10.61 5.81
N GLY A 81 -4.19 9.88 6.85
CA GLY A 81 -5.52 10.06 7.43
C GLY A 81 -5.71 11.41 8.13
N ALA A 82 -4.63 12.03 8.64
CA ALA A 82 -4.66 13.40 9.14
C ALA A 82 -4.77 14.42 8.00
N ALA A 83 -4.26 14.12 6.80
CA ALA A 83 -4.41 14.99 5.64
C ALA A 83 -5.84 15.02 5.10
N ASP A 84 -6.61 13.94 5.29
CA ASP A 84 -8.05 13.85 4.94
C ASP A 84 -8.98 14.49 5.98
N ALA A 85 -8.47 14.78 7.19
CA ALA A 85 -9.23 15.35 8.30
C ALA A 85 -9.11 16.88 8.41
N ASP A 86 -8.33 17.51 7.53
CA ASP A 86 -8.08 18.95 7.45
C ASP A 86 -8.72 19.58 6.19
N ASP A 87 -9.93 19.13 5.82
CA ASP A 87 -10.83 19.78 4.84
C ASP A 87 -12.23 20.00 5.44
#